data_AF-A0A7V9M4U2-F1
#
_entry.id   AF-A0A7V9M4U2-F1
#
_cell.length_a   1.000
_cell.length_b   1.000
_cell.length_c   1.000
_cell.angle_alpha   90.00
_cell.angle_beta   90.00
_cell.angle_gamma   90.00
#
_symmetry.space_group_name_H-M   'P 1'
#
loop_
_entity.id
_entity.type
_entity.pdbx_description
1 polymer ?
#
loop_
_entity_poly.entity_id
_entity_poly.type
_entity_poly.pdbx_seq_one_letter_code
_entity_poly.pdbx_strand_id
1 'polypeptide(L)'
;MRAGDRRILLALGSRRDALERLRIEPQAAVCLMGRGLAFTAHGTAAVGEELRAAPSVVGVELSVERVQDHLADGRTEMLDGARWRWREERYADSDAAIFVELERLAR
;
A
#
# COMPACT_ATOMS: atom_id res chain seq x y z
N MET A 1 -3.57 -3.17 -1.56
CA MET A 1 -4.50 -4.31 -1.79
C MET A 1 -4.15 -5.43 -0.82
N ARG A 2 -5.14 -6.14 -0.25
CA ARG A 2 -4.90 -7.36 0.53
C ARG A 2 -4.59 -8.50 -0.43
N ALA A 3 -3.45 -9.17 -0.25
CA ALA A 3 -2.97 -10.28 -1.10
C ALA A 3 -2.95 -11.64 -0.35
N GLY A 4 -3.50 -11.67 0.87
CA GLY A 4 -3.58 -12.84 1.73
C GLY A 4 -3.84 -12.43 3.17
N ASP A 5 -3.74 -13.37 4.11
CA ASP A 5 -3.94 -13.09 5.54
C ASP A 5 -2.87 -12.16 6.12
N ARG A 6 -1.64 -12.29 5.63
CA ARG A 6 -0.47 -11.56 6.13
C ARG A 6 0.32 -10.88 5.03
N ARG A 7 -0.32 -10.59 3.89
CA ARG A 7 0.33 -9.97 2.73
C ARG A 7 -0.46 -8.77 2.25
N ILE A 8 0.23 -7.63 2.11
CA ILE A 8 -0.31 -6.41 1.52
C ILE A 8 0.54 -6.05 0.32
N LEU A 9 -0.09 -5.80 -0.83
CA LEU A 9 0.57 -5.27 -2.02
C LEU A 9 0.25 -3.79 -2.19
N LEU A 10 1.27 -2.99 -2.50
CA LEU A 10 1.21 -1.56 -2.75
C LEU A 10 1.81 -1.25 -4.12
N ALA A 11 1.24 -0.28 -4.82
CA ALA A 11 1.84 0.34 -5.99
C ALA A 11 2.46 1.68 -5.57
N LEU A 12 3.77 1.84 -5.74
CA LEU A 12 4.49 3.06 -5.39
C LEU A 12 5.25 3.60 -6.59
N GLY A 13 5.33 4.92 -6.75
CA GLY A 13 6.13 5.52 -7.82
C GLY A 13 7.61 5.15 -7.68
N SER A 14 8.25 4.74 -8.79
CA SER A 14 9.59 4.14 -8.82
C SER A 14 10.72 5.08 -8.35
N ARG A 15 10.51 6.39 -8.42
CA ARG A 15 11.49 7.43 -8.06
C ARG A 15 11.40 7.90 -6.59
N ARG A 16 10.80 7.12 -5.70
CA ARG A 16 10.73 7.48 -4.28
C ARG A 16 12.00 7.05 -3.56
N ASP A 17 12.71 7.98 -2.92
CA ASP A 17 13.86 7.68 -2.04
C ASP A 17 13.53 6.64 -0.95
N ALA A 18 12.26 6.57 -0.54
CA ALA A 18 11.76 5.56 0.37
C ALA A 18 11.99 4.12 -0.15
N LEU A 19 11.96 3.89 -1.47
CA LEU A 19 12.21 2.57 -2.05
C LEU A 19 13.68 2.16 -1.94
N GLU A 20 14.61 3.11 -2.09
CA GLU A 20 16.03 2.84 -1.86
C GLU A 20 16.28 2.47 -0.39
N ARG A 21 15.65 3.21 0.53
CA ARG A 21 15.71 2.90 1.96
C ARG A 21 15.14 1.52 2.27
N LEU A 22 13.98 1.17 1.71
CA LEU A 22 13.36 -0.15 1.92
C LEU A 22 14.20 -1.31 1.38
N ARG A 23 15.04 -1.09 0.37
CA ARG A 23 15.97 -2.13 -0.10
C ARG A 23 17.13 -2.38 0.86
N ILE A 24 17.47 -1.39 1.70
CA ILE A 24 18.54 -1.48 2.70
C ILE A 24 17.99 -1.93 4.06
N GLU A 25 16.88 -1.31 4.48
CA GLU A 25 16.18 -1.56 5.73
C GLU A 25 14.71 -1.90 5.39
N PRO A 26 14.39 -3.20 5.22
CA PRO A 26 13.07 -3.61 4.74
C PRO A 26 11.96 -3.50 5.79
N GLN A 27 12.28 -3.16 7.03
CA GLN A 27 11.34 -3.02 8.13
C GLN A 27 10.45 -1.81 7.86
N ALA A 28 9.15 -2.06 7.73
CA ALA A 28 8.18 -1.07 7.30
C ALA A 28 6.87 -1.20 8.07
N ALA A 29 6.09 -0.12 8.01
CA ALA A 29 4.74 -0.10 8.54
C ALA A 29 3.80 0.58 7.54
N VAL A 30 2.60 0.03 7.40
CA VAL A 30 1.51 0.59 6.60
C VAL A 30 0.40 0.99 7.55
N CYS A 31 0.12 2.29 7.63
CA CYS A 31 -1.02 2.83 8.35
C CYS A 31 -2.19 3.03 7.39
N LEU A 32 -3.34 2.45 7.73
CA LEU A 32 -4.58 2.58 6.98
C LEU A 32 -5.65 3.21 7.88
N MET A 33 -6.29 4.25 7.35
CA MET A 33 -7.34 5.01 8.03
C MET A 33 -8.51 5.23 7.07
N GLY A 34 -9.72 5.00 7.56
CA GLY A 34 -10.97 5.21 6.85
C GLY A 34 -12.13 5.20 7.84
N ARG A 35 -13.34 5.52 7.38
CA ARG A 35 -14.53 5.52 8.25
C ARG A 35 -14.66 4.17 8.98
N GLY A 36 -14.63 4.19 10.32
CA GLY A 36 -14.68 3.00 11.16
C GLY A 36 -13.45 2.07 11.10
N LEU A 37 -12.34 2.51 10.52
CA LEU A 37 -11.13 1.71 10.33
C LEU A 37 -9.88 2.54 10.66
N ALA A 38 -9.05 2.08 11.59
CA ALA A 38 -7.72 2.63 11.80
C ALA A 38 -6.77 1.56 12.33
N PHE A 39 -5.76 1.18 11.55
CA PHE A 39 -4.73 0.25 12.01
C PHE A 39 -3.38 0.51 11.37
N THR A 40 -2.32 0.03 12.03
CA THR A 40 -0.97 -0.06 11.45
C THR A 40 -0.55 -1.52 11.34
N ALA A 41 -0.23 -1.97 10.13
CA ALA A 41 0.41 -3.25 9.88
C ALA A 41 1.93 -3.07 9.84
N HIS A 42 2.66 -3.74 10.74
CA HIS A 42 4.12 -3.77 10.77
C HIS A 42 4.63 -5.05 10.12
N GLY A 43 5.77 -4.98 9.45
CA GLY A 43 6.47 -6.16 8.95
C GLY A 43 7.63 -5.84 8.02
N THR A 44 7.93 -6.75 7.11
CA THR A 44 9.04 -6.64 6.16
C THR A 44 8.53 -6.37 4.76
N ALA A 45 9.11 -5.37 4.10
CA ALA A 45 8.78 -4.98 2.73
C ALA A 45 9.77 -5.60 1.74
N ALA A 46 9.25 -6.11 0.63
CA ALA A 46 10.01 -6.51 -0.54
C ALA A 46 9.64 -5.58 -1.71
N VAL A 47 10.63 -4.89 -2.26
CA VAL A 47 10.46 -4.03 -3.44
C VAL A 47 10.66 -4.88 -4.69
N GLY A 48 9.60 -5.02 -5.49
CA GLY A 48 9.63 -5.74 -6.75
C GLY A 48 10.14 -4.90 -7.92
N GLU A 49 9.93 -5.42 -9.12
CA GLU A 49 10.20 -4.73 -10.38
C GLU A 49 9.13 -3.67 -10.70
N GLU A 50 9.41 -2.87 -11.73
CA GLU A 50 8.43 -1.96 -12.31
C GLU A 50 7.26 -2.75 -12.90
N LEU A 51 6.05 -2.22 -12.73
CA LEU A 51 4.83 -2.81 -13.28
C LEU A 51 4.81 -2.61 -14.80
N ARG A 52 4.48 -3.66 -15.54
CA ARG A 52 4.38 -3.61 -17.01
C ARG A 52 3.31 -2.63 -17.47
N ALA A 53 2.22 -2.51 -16.71
CA ALA A 53 1.13 -1.58 -16.97
C ALA A 53 1.52 -0.11 -16.74
N ALA A 54 2.54 0.14 -15.91
CA ALA A 54 2.99 1.49 -15.58
C ALA A 54 4.48 1.45 -15.17
N PRO A 55 5.42 1.65 -16.12
CA PRO A 55 6.87 1.58 -15.83
C PRO A 55 7.34 2.58 -14.78
N SER A 56 6.58 3.64 -14.50
CA SER A 56 6.88 4.59 -13.42
C SER A 56 6.45 4.11 -12.02
N VAL A 57 5.92 2.89 -11.90
CA VAL A 57 5.35 2.32 -10.68
C VAL A 57 6.01 0.98 -10.39
N VAL A 58 6.33 0.72 -9.13
CA VAL A 58 6.83 -0.56 -8.63
C VAL A 58 5.80 -1.22 -7.71
N GLY A 59 5.75 -2.55 -7.76
CA GLY A 59 5.04 -3.34 -6.75
C GLY A 59 5.87 -3.46 -5.48
N VAL A 60 5.26 -3.22 -4.32
CA VAL A 60 5.87 -3.46 -3.02
C VAL A 60 4.98 -4.39 -2.21
N GLU A 61 5.55 -5.50 -1.75
CA GLU A 61 4.88 -6.42 -0.85
C GLU A 61 5.29 -6.16 0.60
N LEU A 62 4.32 -6.04 1.51
CA LEU A 62 4.55 -6.11 2.94
C LEU A 62 4.09 -7.48 3.46
N SER A 63 5.04 -8.25 3.97
CA SER A 63 4.78 -9.42 4.81
C SER A 63 4.49 -8.95 6.23
N VAL A 64 3.22 -9.05 6.65
CA VAL A 64 2.72 -8.52 7.92
C VAL A 64 3.13 -9.42 9.08
N GLU A 65 3.75 -8.84 10.09
CA GLU A 65 4.20 -9.46 11.33
C GLU A 65 3.24 -9.20 12.50
N ARG A 66 2.76 -7.95 12.60
CA ARG A 66 1.89 -7.50 13.68
C ARG A 66 0.93 -6.43 13.17
N VAL A 67 -0.30 -6.47 13.66
CA VAL A 67 -1.29 -5.40 13.46
C VAL A 67 -1.51 -4.69 14.78
N GLN A 68 -1.44 -3.36 14.74
CA GLN A 68 -1.90 -2.48 15.81
C GLN A 68 -3.24 -1.90 15.40
N ASP A 69 -4.31 -2.33 16.04
CA ASP A 69 -5.65 -1.76 15.88
C ASP A 69 -5.78 -0.52 16.77
N HIS A 70 -5.99 0.64 16.15
CA HIS A 70 -6.08 1.92 16.86
C HIS A 70 -7.47 2.19 17.44
N LEU A 71 -8.47 1.37 17.08
CA LEU A 71 -9.86 1.49 17.56
C LEU A 71 -10.20 0.45 18.63
N ALA A 72 -9.27 -0.47 18.94
CA ALA A 72 -9.51 -1.64 19.79
C ALA A 72 -10.03 -1.32 21.21
N ASP A 73 -9.70 -0.15 21.76
CA ASP A 73 -10.12 0.26 23.10
C ASP A 73 -11.46 1.03 23.14
N GLY A 74 -12.05 1.31 21.97
CA GLY A 74 -13.32 2.03 21.85
C GLY A 74 -13.29 3.50 22.26
N ARG A 75 -12.12 4.08 22.56
CA ARG A 75 -11.99 5.50 22.96
C ARG A 75 -11.97 6.46 21.78
N THR A 76 -11.72 5.95 20.58
CA THR A 76 -11.63 6.73 19.36
C THR A 76 -12.57 6.19 18.30
N GLU A 77 -13.09 7.09 17.49
CA GLU A 77 -13.88 6.78 16.29
C GLU A 77 -13.21 7.45 15.09
N MET A 78 -12.97 6.68 14.03
CA MET A 78 -12.49 7.24 12.77
C MET A 78 -13.68 7.72 11.92
N LEU A 79 -13.88 9.04 11.89
CA LEU A 79 -15.04 9.66 11.23
C LEU A 79 -14.95 9.64 9.69
N ASP A 80 -13.74 9.69 9.13
CA ASP A 80 -13.52 9.62 7.68
C ASP A 80 -12.05 9.29 7.35
N GLY A 81 -11.75 9.09 6.06
CA GLY A 81 -10.38 8.99 5.54
C GLY A 81 -9.96 10.22 4.72
N ALA A 82 -8.73 10.19 4.22
CA ALA A 82 -8.27 11.21 3.27
C ALA A 82 -9.07 11.12 1.95
N ARG A 83 -9.68 12.24 1.55
CA ARG A 83 -10.36 12.37 0.25
C ARG A 83 -9.47 13.13 -0.71
N TRP A 84 -9.19 12.54 -1.86
CA TRP A 84 -8.40 13.17 -2.91
C TRP A 84 -8.90 12.72 -4.28
N ARG A 85 -8.51 13.49 -5.30
CA ARG A 85 -8.73 13.14 -6.70
C ARG A 85 -7.52 13.52 -7.52
N TRP A 86 -7.34 12.85 -8.64
CA TRP A 86 -6.48 13.35 -9.71
C TRP A 86 -7.01 14.70 -10.19
N ARG A 87 -6.10 15.65 -10.44
CA ARG A 87 -6.47 16.97 -10.98
C ARG A 87 -6.81 16.92 -12.46
N GLU A 88 -6.24 15.94 -13.17
CA GLU A 88 -6.47 15.66 -14.58
C GLU A 88 -6.75 14.17 -14.73
N GLU A 89 -7.74 13.82 -15.55
CA GLU A 89 -8.21 12.43 -15.70
C GLU A 89 -7.12 11.49 -16.21
N ARG A 90 -6.23 12.00 -17.08
CA ARG A 90 -5.10 11.22 -17.63
C ARG A 90 -4.18 10.59 -16.59
N TYR A 91 -4.14 11.10 -15.37
CA TYR A 91 -3.33 10.50 -14.30
C TYR A 91 -3.97 9.24 -13.71
N ALA A 92 -5.28 9.04 -13.92
CA ALA A 92 -6.03 7.87 -13.50
C ALA A 92 -6.02 6.74 -14.55
N ASP A 93 -5.67 7.02 -15.81
CA ASP A 93 -5.79 6.09 -16.93
C ASP A 93 -5.12 4.73 -16.66
N SER A 94 -4.00 4.73 -15.93
CA SER A 94 -3.25 3.52 -15.59
C SER A 94 -3.75 2.79 -14.34
N ASP A 95 -4.59 3.41 -13.49
CA ASP A 95 -4.93 2.87 -12.16
C ASP A 95 -5.59 1.50 -12.25
N ALA A 96 -6.52 1.32 -13.19
CA ALA A 96 -7.19 0.03 -13.41
C ALA A 96 -6.21 -1.06 -13.86
N ALA A 97 -5.29 -0.73 -14.77
CA ALA A 97 -4.29 -1.67 -15.27
C ALA A 97 -3.25 -2.04 -14.19
N ILE A 98 -2.83 -1.07 -13.37
CA ILE A 98 -1.99 -1.29 -12.18
C ILE A 98 -2.68 -2.25 -11.21
N PHE A 99 -3.97 -2.03 -10.93
CA PHE A 99 -4.71 -2.89 -10.01
C PHE A 99 -4.78 -4.34 -10.50
N VAL A 100 -5.10 -4.55 -11.78
CA VAL A 100 -5.11 -5.88 -12.41
C VAL A 100 -3.73 -6.55 -12.35
N GLU A 101 -2.64 -5.80 -12.54
CA GLU A 101 -1.30 -6.37 -12.45
C GLU A 101 -0.93 -6.74 -11.00
N LEU A 102 -1.27 -5.90 -10.02
CA LEU A 102 -1.11 -6.27 -8.60
C LEU A 102 -1.92 -7.51 -8.23
N GLU A 103 -3.14 -7.67 -8.74
CA GLU A 103 -3.96 -8.88 -8.55
C GLU A 103 -3.27 -10.14 -9.10
N ARG A 104 -2.50 -10.03 -10.18
CA ARG A 104 -1.70 -11.15 -10.71
C ARG A 104 -0.53 -11.47 -9.79
N LEU A 105 0.16 -10.46 -9.26
CA LEU A 105 1.25 -10.64 -8.30
C LEU A 105 0.79 -11.19 -6.93
N ALA A 106 -0.50 -11.05 -6.62
CA ALA A 106 -1.08 -11.57 -5.38
C ALA A 106 -1.29 -13.09 -5.39
N ARG A 107 -1.37 -13.71 -6.57
CA ARG A 107 -1.61 -15.16 -6.76
C ARG A 107 -0.34 -15.96 -6.58
#